data_AF-A0A451CW16-F1
#
_entry.id   AF-A0A451CW16-F1
#
_cell.length_a   1.000
_cell.length_b   1.000
_cell.length_c   1.000
_cell.angle_alpha   90.00
_cell.angle_beta   90.00
_cell.angle_gamma   90.00
#
_symmetry.space_group_name_H-M   'P 1'
#
loop_
_entity.id
_entity.type
_entity.pdbx_description
1 polymer ?
#
loop_
_entity_poly.entity_id
_entity_poly.type
_entity_poly.pdbx_seq_one_letter_code
_entity_poly.pdbx_strand_id
1 'polypeptide(L)'
;MAKKNLQLKFGSDGSSICIVDANDESHLVPALWLRERSTAESARSRSNYQRLVDPWTLPMDLTLKEHVITNDGSNVTLTFSDDHHCTLTIDDLRDDFDLDDGLPPAIPWTRDLDPLPRVTWKAISNTDVALMEAADAFLRFGFLLISGVPCQDGRATE
;
A
#
# COMPACT_ATOMS: atom_id res chain seq x y z
N MET A 1 -14.08 -12.18 -12.11
CA MET A 1 -15.02 -11.07 -11.83
C MET A 1 -14.72 -9.96 -12.82
N ALA A 2 -15.73 -9.34 -13.43
CA ALA A 2 -15.50 -8.19 -14.31
C ALA A 2 -14.97 -7.03 -13.46
N LYS A 3 -13.78 -6.50 -13.76
CA LYS A 3 -13.26 -5.28 -13.12
C LYS A 3 -14.27 -4.17 -13.41
N LYS A 4 -15.02 -3.74 -12.40
CA LYS A 4 -15.92 -2.60 -12.53
C LYS A 4 -15.07 -1.35 -12.78
N ASN A 5 -15.54 -0.47 -13.64
CA ASN A 5 -14.85 0.78 -13.95
C ASN A 5 -14.88 1.71 -12.73
N LEU A 6 -13.73 2.30 -12.39
CA LEU A 6 -13.68 3.39 -11.43
C LEU A 6 -14.52 4.56 -11.97
N GLN A 7 -15.43 5.09 -11.15
CA GLN A 7 -16.13 6.32 -11.46
C GLN A 7 -15.46 7.46 -10.70
N LEU A 8 -14.82 8.35 -11.43
CA LEU A 8 -14.35 9.63 -10.89
C LEU A 8 -15.44 10.66 -11.16
N LYS A 9 -16.07 11.17 -10.10
CA LYS A 9 -17.04 12.27 -10.20
C LYS A 9 -16.46 13.50 -9.52
N PHE A 10 -16.41 14.60 -10.26
CA PHE A 10 -15.98 15.88 -9.72
C PHE A 10 -16.98 16.40 -8.68
N GLY A 11 -16.47 16.92 -7.57
CA GLY A 11 -17.18 17.92 -6.79
C GLY A 11 -17.40 19.18 -7.65
N SER A 12 -18.40 19.98 -7.29
CA SER A 12 -18.83 21.14 -8.10
C SER A 12 -17.75 22.19 -8.39
N ASP A 13 -16.66 22.22 -7.62
CA ASP A 13 -15.55 23.17 -7.70
C ASP A 13 -14.20 22.53 -8.08
N GLY A 14 -14.15 21.20 -8.29
CA GLY A 14 -12.92 20.45 -8.56
C GLY A 14 -11.96 20.33 -7.36
N SER A 15 -12.34 20.81 -6.17
CA SER A 15 -11.54 20.70 -4.94
C SER A 15 -11.63 19.31 -4.31
N SER A 16 -12.67 18.56 -4.65
CA SER A 16 -12.93 17.20 -4.17
C SER A 16 -13.33 16.27 -5.32
N ILE A 17 -12.99 14.99 -5.19
CA ILE A 17 -13.22 13.94 -6.17
C ILE A 17 -13.87 12.76 -5.44
N CYS A 18 -14.95 12.23 -5.99
CA CYS A 18 -15.54 10.97 -5.53
C CYS A 18 -14.81 9.81 -6.24
N ILE A 19 -14.24 8.89 -5.46
CA ILE A 19 -13.63 7.64 -5.89
C ILE A 19 -14.53 6.49 -5.44
N VAL A 20 -14.66 5.44 -6.25
CA VAL A 20 -15.39 4.23 -5.88
C VAL A 20 -14.41 3.07 -5.74
N ASP A 21 -14.33 2.50 -4.55
CA ASP A 21 -13.38 1.43 -4.23
C ASP A 21 -13.77 0.07 -4.84
N ALA A 22 -13.06 -1.00 -4.44
CA ALA A 22 -13.33 -2.36 -4.91
C ALA A 22 -14.64 -2.96 -4.35
N ASN A 23 -15.16 -2.42 -3.25
CA ASN A 23 -16.37 -2.84 -2.55
C ASN A 23 -17.62 -2.03 -2.95
N ASP A 24 -17.52 -1.20 -3.99
CA ASP A 24 -18.55 -0.23 -4.43
C ASP A 24 -18.84 0.88 -3.38
N GLU A 25 -17.96 1.13 -2.43
CA GLU A 25 -18.08 2.25 -1.48
C GLU A 25 -17.51 3.54 -2.11
N SER A 26 -18.21 4.65 -1.86
CA SER A 26 -17.88 5.96 -2.44
C SER A 26 -17.14 6.82 -1.42
N HIS A 27 -15.94 7.24 -1.80
CA HIS A 27 -15.03 8.03 -0.97
C HIS A 27 -14.86 9.42 -1.58
N LEU A 28 -15.20 10.47 -0.82
CA LEU A 28 -14.94 11.84 -1.23
C LEU A 28 -13.55 12.25 -0.73
N VAL A 29 -12.61 12.47 -1.64
CA VAL A 29 -11.25 12.88 -1.32
C VAL A 29 -10.90 14.26 -1.88
N PRO A 30 -10.05 15.05 -1.20
CA PRO A 30 -9.55 16.31 -1.75
C PRO A 30 -8.68 16.12 -3.00
N ALA A 31 -8.66 17.09 -3.90
CA ALA A 31 -7.71 17.10 -5.03
C ALA A 31 -6.25 17.06 -4.55
N LEU A 32 -5.95 17.70 -3.41
CA LEU A 32 -4.64 17.63 -2.75
C LEU A 32 -4.22 16.18 -2.45
N TRP A 33 -5.13 15.32 -2.02
CA TRP A 33 -4.85 13.91 -1.72
C TRP A 33 -4.42 13.12 -2.95
N LEU A 34 -5.00 13.41 -4.12
CA LEU A 34 -4.57 12.84 -5.41
C LEU A 34 -3.21 13.39 -5.85
N ARG A 35 -2.97 14.69 -5.63
CA ARG A 35 -1.71 15.35 -5.98
C ARG A 35 -0.51 14.79 -5.23
N GLU A 36 -0.70 14.41 -3.96
CA GLU A 36 0.33 13.78 -3.11
C GLU A 36 0.70 12.35 -3.54
N ARG A 37 -0.17 11.70 -4.31
CA ARG A 37 0.03 10.34 -4.87
C ARG A 37 0.72 10.32 -6.22
N SER A 38 1.05 11.50 -6.75
CA SER A 38 1.69 11.61 -8.05
C SER A 38 2.92 10.70 -8.17
N THR A 39 2.91 9.87 -9.21
CA THR A 39 4.01 8.98 -9.59
C THR A 39 4.99 9.63 -10.59
N ALA A 40 4.72 10.88 -10.99
CA ALA A 40 5.58 11.65 -11.90
C ALA A 40 7.00 11.78 -11.34
N GLU A 41 8.00 11.82 -12.22
CA GLU A 41 9.43 11.89 -11.85
C GLU A 41 9.76 13.13 -10.98
N SER A 42 9.02 14.22 -11.13
CA SER A 42 9.16 15.43 -10.31
C SER A 42 8.62 15.27 -8.89
N ALA A 43 7.75 14.28 -8.65
CA ALA A 43 7.06 14.08 -7.38
C ALA A 43 7.58 12.87 -6.60
N ARG A 44 8.08 11.83 -7.29
CA ARG A 44 8.53 10.58 -6.68
C ARG A 44 9.78 10.04 -7.37
N SER A 45 10.77 9.69 -6.58
CA SER A 45 11.99 9.02 -7.05
C SER A 45 11.67 7.64 -7.61
N ARG A 46 12.20 7.31 -8.79
CA ARG A 46 12.04 5.98 -9.40
C ARG A 46 12.91 4.89 -8.76
N SER A 47 14.01 5.26 -8.11
CA SER A 47 14.97 4.27 -7.58
C SER A 47 14.56 3.73 -6.21
N ASN A 48 13.91 4.55 -5.39
CA ASN A 48 13.60 4.22 -4.00
C ASN A 48 12.17 4.61 -3.58
N TYR A 49 11.33 5.06 -4.53
CA TYR A 49 9.93 5.42 -4.31
C TYR A 49 9.69 6.54 -3.28
N GLN A 50 10.73 7.27 -2.86
CA GLN A 50 10.59 8.37 -1.93
C GLN A 50 9.93 9.58 -2.60
N ARG A 51 9.11 10.30 -1.81
CA ARG A 51 8.54 11.59 -2.20
C ARG A 51 9.66 12.62 -2.35
N LEU A 52 9.61 13.39 -3.43
CA LEU A 52 10.58 14.46 -3.74
C LEU A 52 10.02 15.87 -3.46
N VAL A 53 8.72 15.98 -3.24
CA VAL A 53 8.01 17.25 -2.98
C VAL A 53 7.70 17.36 -1.49
N ASP A 54 7.94 18.53 -0.91
CA ASP A 54 7.48 18.85 0.44
C ASP A 54 5.96 19.13 0.41
N PRO A 55 5.13 18.37 1.15
CA PRO A 55 3.68 18.58 1.18
C PRO A 55 3.28 20.02 1.53
N TRP A 56 4.07 20.72 2.35
CA TRP A 56 3.78 22.10 2.77
C TRP A 56 3.91 23.12 1.63
N THR A 57 4.55 22.74 0.52
CA THR A 57 4.72 23.61 -0.65
C THR A 57 3.56 23.51 -1.63
N LEU A 58 2.63 22.57 -1.44
CA LEU A 58 1.48 22.41 -2.31
C LEU A 58 0.42 23.50 -2.02
N PRO A 59 -0.22 24.08 -3.05
CA PRO A 59 -1.30 25.05 -2.86
C PRO A 59 -2.48 24.45 -2.08
N MET A 60 -2.98 25.17 -1.07
CA MET A 60 -4.14 24.73 -0.28
C MET A 60 -5.45 24.79 -1.06
N ASP A 61 -5.52 25.62 -2.09
CA ASP A 61 -6.63 25.78 -3.02
C ASP A 61 -6.45 24.94 -4.30
N LEU A 62 -5.65 23.88 -4.23
CA LEU A 62 -5.41 22.99 -5.36
C LEU A 62 -6.74 22.35 -5.81
N THR A 63 -6.99 22.40 -7.12
CA THR A 63 -8.14 21.75 -7.75
C THR A 63 -7.68 20.83 -8.88
N LEU A 64 -8.49 19.82 -9.16
CA LEU A 64 -8.32 18.98 -10.33
C LEU A 64 -9.03 19.65 -11.51
N LYS A 65 -8.26 20.07 -12.53
CA LYS A 65 -8.78 20.73 -13.75
C LYS A 65 -9.36 19.71 -14.72
N GLU A 66 -8.70 18.56 -14.89
CA GLU A 66 -9.06 17.57 -15.90
C GLU A 66 -8.68 16.16 -15.44
N HIS A 67 -9.44 15.16 -15.90
CA HIS A 67 -9.04 13.76 -15.85
C HIS A 67 -9.36 13.04 -17.16
N VAL A 68 -8.52 12.10 -17.55
CA VAL A 68 -8.72 11.24 -18.72
C VAL A 68 -8.46 9.80 -18.32
N ILE A 69 -9.50 8.97 -18.43
CA ILE A 69 -9.36 7.52 -18.25
C ILE A 69 -8.74 6.94 -19.53
N THR A 70 -7.67 6.17 -19.36
CA THR A 70 -6.89 5.58 -20.46
C THR A 70 -6.64 4.09 -20.20
N ASN A 71 -6.02 3.42 -21.19
CA ASN A 71 -5.64 2.00 -21.12
C ASN A 71 -6.80 1.09 -20.70
N ASP A 72 -7.90 1.14 -21.45
CA ASP A 72 -9.11 0.34 -21.23
C ASP A 72 -9.70 0.44 -19.82
N GLY A 73 -9.50 1.58 -19.15
CA GLY A 73 -10.01 1.81 -17.80
C GLY A 73 -9.10 1.35 -16.68
N SER A 74 -7.82 1.07 -16.96
CA SER A 74 -6.85 0.76 -15.91
C SER A 74 -6.12 1.98 -15.35
N ASN A 75 -6.06 3.08 -16.12
CA ASN A 75 -5.27 4.26 -15.78
C ASN A 75 -6.12 5.52 -15.81
N VAL A 76 -5.72 6.50 -14.99
CA VAL A 76 -6.25 7.86 -15.04
C VAL A 76 -5.10 8.87 -15.13
N THR A 77 -5.15 9.72 -16.14
CA THR A 77 -4.29 10.92 -16.23
C THR A 77 -5.02 12.09 -15.59
N LEU A 78 -4.32 12.85 -14.76
CA LEU A 78 -4.84 13.96 -13.96
C LEU A 78 -4.06 15.24 -14.27
N THR A 79 -4.79 16.35 -14.39
CA THR A 79 -4.22 17.70 -14.58
C THR A 79 -4.70 18.60 -13.45
N PHE A 80 -3.77 19.22 -12.72
CA PHE A 80 -4.06 20.02 -11.53
C PHE A 80 -3.96 21.53 -11.78
N SER A 81 -4.47 22.33 -10.83
CA SER A 81 -4.44 23.78 -10.92
C SER A 81 -3.03 24.40 -10.87
N ASP A 82 -2.07 23.70 -10.28
CA ASP A 82 -0.63 24.03 -10.24
C ASP A 82 0.14 23.62 -11.51
N ASP A 83 -0.59 23.25 -12.58
CA ASP A 83 -0.08 22.75 -13.85
C ASP A 83 0.70 21.44 -13.74
N HIS A 84 0.60 20.74 -12.60
CA HIS A 84 1.14 19.40 -12.44
C HIS A 84 0.28 18.38 -13.19
N HIS A 85 0.96 17.38 -13.76
CA HIS A 85 0.35 16.29 -14.49
C HIS A 85 0.89 14.96 -13.97
N CYS A 86 0.01 13.98 -13.76
CA CYS A 86 0.42 12.63 -13.41
C CYS A 86 -0.55 11.59 -13.95
N THR A 87 -0.08 10.34 -14.01
CA THR A 87 -0.90 9.17 -14.31
C THR A 87 -0.85 8.22 -13.13
N LEU A 88 -2.03 7.82 -12.65
CA LEU A 88 -2.21 6.84 -11.59
C LEU A 88 -2.88 5.60 -12.17
N THR A 89 -2.57 4.43 -11.61
CA THR A 89 -3.37 3.23 -11.89
C THR A 89 -4.64 3.30 -11.05
N ILE A 90 -5.72 2.75 -11.59
CA ILE A 90 -7.00 2.68 -10.90
C ILE A 90 -6.95 1.64 -9.77
N ASP A 91 -6.13 0.61 -9.90
CA ASP A 91 -5.95 -0.40 -8.85
C ASP A 91 -5.21 0.22 -7.65
N ASP A 92 -4.10 0.96 -7.85
CA ASP A 92 -3.38 1.63 -6.76
C ASP A 92 -4.30 2.60 -5.99
N LEU A 93 -5.15 3.34 -6.71
CA LEU A 93 -6.13 4.25 -6.10
C LEU A 93 -7.20 3.53 -5.29
N ARG A 94 -7.52 2.28 -5.61
CA ARG A 94 -8.50 1.47 -4.87
C ARG A 94 -7.86 0.86 -3.64
N ASP A 95 -6.65 0.37 -3.77
CA ASP A 95 -5.89 -0.25 -2.69
C ASP A 95 -5.64 0.75 -1.54
N ASP A 96 -5.56 2.05 -1.84
CA ASP A 96 -5.50 3.14 -0.85
C ASP A 96 -6.73 3.21 0.10
N PHE A 97 -7.86 2.62 -0.27
CA PHE A 97 -9.07 2.54 0.55
C PHE A 97 -9.27 1.16 1.17
N ASP A 98 -8.38 0.21 0.91
CA ASP A 98 -8.41 -1.08 1.58
C ASP A 98 -7.97 -0.90 3.04
N LEU A 99 -8.85 -1.28 3.96
CA LEU A 99 -8.56 -1.28 5.40
C LEU A 99 -7.83 -2.56 5.81
N ASP A 100 -7.84 -3.59 4.96
CA ASP A 100 -7.04 -4.79 5.13
C ASP A 100 -5.59 -4.49 4.73
N ASP A 101 -4.66 -4.64 5.67
CA ASP A 101 -3.24 -4.48 5.42
C ASP A 101 -2.62 -5.73 4.77
N GLY A 102 -3.45 -6.74 4.48
CA GLY A 102 -3.04 -8.03 3.92
C GLY A 102 -2.25 -8.89 4.91
N LEU A 103 -2.14 -8.46 6.17
CA LEU A 103 -1.47 -9.22 7.21
C LEU A 103 -2.44 -10.26 7.78
N PRO A 104 -1.94 -11.44 8.17
CA PRO A 104 -2.80 -12.43 8.80
C PRO A 104 -3.34 -11.90 10.14
N PRO A 105 -4.60 -12.18 10.47
CA PRO A 105 -5.19 -11.71 11.71
C PRO A 105 -4.46 -12.31 12.92
N ALA A 106 -4.22 -11.49 13.93
CA ALA A 106 -3.65 -11.93 15.20
C ALA A 106 -4.58 -12.96 15.88
N ILE A 107 -3.99 -14.04 16.40
CA ILE A 107 -4.66 -15.11 17.13
C ILE A 107 -4.32 -14.96 18.61
N PRO A 108 -5.28 -14.55 19.46
CA PRO A 108 -5.08 -14.50 20.91
C PRO A 108 -4.80 -15.89 21.47
N TRP A 109 -3.87 -15.98 22.43
CA TRP A 109 -3.53 -17.25 23.07
C TRP A 109 -3.30 -17.06 24.58
N THR A 110 -3.42 -18.16 25.30
CA THR A 110 -3.08 -18.27 26.72
C THR A 110 -1.97 -19.31 26.89
N ARG A 111 -1.59 -19.57 28.14
CA ARG A 111 -0.59 -20.60 28.49
C ARG A 111 -0.90 -22.01 27.98
N ASP A 112 -2.12 -22.25 27.51
CA ASP A 112 -2.61 -23.56 27.04
C ASP A 112 -2.40 -23.76 25.53
N LEU A 113 -1.72 -22.83 24.86
CA LEU A 113 -1.39 -22.94 23.44
C LEU A 113 -0.51 -24.17 23.17
N ASP A 114 -1.09 -25.15 22.50
CA ASP A 114 -0.42 -26.36 22.03
C ASP A 114 -1.00 -26.78 20.66
N PRO A 115 -0.17 -26.99 19.62
CA PRO A 115 1.28 -26.85 19.61
C PRO A 115 1.76 -25.39 19.64
N LEU A 116 2.93 -25.15 20.22
CA LEU A 116 3.62 -23.87 20.09
C LEU A 116 4.12 -23.67 18.65
N PRO A 117 4.00 -22.45 18.06
CA PRO A 117 4.52 -22.15 16.73
C PRO A 117 6.04 -22.35 16.71
N ARG A 118 6.49 -23.26 15.83
CA ARG A 118 7.88 -23.73 15.78
C ARG A 118 8.35 -23.92 14.36
N VAL A 119 9.61 -23.59 14.11
CA VAL A 119 10.31 -23.88 12.86
C VAL A 119 11.77 -24.28 13.14
N THR A 120 12.44 -24.88 12.16
CA THR A 120 13.88 -25.13 12.25
C THR A 120 14.65 -24.04 11.50
N TRP A 121 15.82 -23.65 12.02
CA TRP A 121 16.75 -22.76 11.35
C TRP A 121 17.05 -23.22 9.92
N LYS A 122 17.30 -24.53 9.76
CA LYS A 122 17.56 -25.14 8.45
C LYS A 122 16.41 -24.91 7.46
N ALA A 123 15.15 -24.97 7.89
CA ALA A 123 14.01 -24.77 6.99
C ALA A 123 13.95 -23.31 6.50
N ILE A 124 13.96 -22.34 7.41
CA ILE A 124 13.87 -20.91 7.05
C ILE A 124 15.10 -20.41 6.27
N SER A 125 16.27 -21.01 6.47
CA SER A 125 17.48 -20.64 5.70
C SER A 125 17.52 -21.23 4.29
N ASN A 126 16.70 -22.24 3.99
CA ASN A 126 16.79 -22.98 2.72
C ASN A 126 15.70 -22.60 1.71
N THR A 127 14.54 -22.14 2.17
CA THR A 127 13.40 -21.90 1.28
C THR A 127 12.59 -20.68 1.70
N ASP A 128 12.23 -19.84 0.73
CA ASP A 128 11.34 -18.71 0.95
C ASP A 128 9.97 -19.14 1.47
N VAL A 129 9.48 -20.32 1.05
CA VAL A 129 8.21 -20.86 1.54
C VAL A 129 8.23 -21.03 3.06
N ALA A 130 9.26 -21.70 3.61
CA ALA A 130 9.38 -21.87 5.06
C ALA A 130 9.60 -20.55 5.79
N LEU A 131 10.28 -19.58 5.18
CA LEU A 131 10.45 -18.24 5.74
C LEU A 131 9.11 -17.48 5.78
N MET A 132 8.30 -17.58 4.73
CA MET A 132 6.98 -16.97 4.66
C MET A 132 6.00 -17.62 5.66
N GLU A 133 6.02 -18.94 5.81
CA GLU A 133 5.23 -19.65 6.82
C GLU A 133 5.66 -19.24 8.25
N ALA A 134 6.96 -19.07 8.47
CA ALA A 134 7.49 -18.58 9.74
C ALA A 134 7.05 -17.13 10.03
N ALA A 135 7.07 -16.25 9.02
CA ALA A 135 6.60 -14.88 9.15
C ALA A 135 5.08 -14.82 9.40
N ASP A 136 4.27 -15.62 8.69
CA ASP A 136 2.83 -15.73 8.91
C ASP A 136 2.53 -16.20 10.34
N ALA A 137 3.19 -17.26 10.82
CA ALA A 137 3.04 -17.74 12.18
C ALA A 137 3.44 -16.69 13.23
N PHE A 138 4.53 -15.96 12.99
CA PHE A 138 4.96 -14.87 13.86
C PHE A 138 3.94 -13.73 13.90
N LEU A 139 3.38 -13.32 12.76
CA LEU A 139 2.36 -12.27 12.69
C LEU A 139 1.05 -12.69 13.36
N ARG A 140 0.64 -13.96 13.22
CA ARG A 140 -0.55 -14.50 13.89
C ARG A 140 -0.40 -14.58 15.39
N PHE A 141 0.69 -15.19 15.88
CA PHE A 141 0.83 -15.50 17.30
C PHE A 141 1.65 -14.45 18.08
N GLY A 142 2.33 -13.54 17.40
CA GLY A 142 3.27 -12.58 18.01
C GLY A 142 4.58 -13.21 18.50
N PHE A 143 4.78 -14.52 18.28
CA PHE A 143 6.03 -15.23 18.61
C PHE A 143 6.22 -16.47 17.72
N LEU A 144 7.48 -16.92 17.63
CA LEU A 144 7.88 -18.13 16.92
C LEU A 144 9.12 -18.72 17.59
N LEU A 145 9.12 -20.03 17.83
CA LEU A 145 10.29 -20.74 18.35
C LEU A 145 11.13 -21.31 17.20
N ILE A 146 12.37 -20.83 17.07
CA ILE A 146 13.32 -21.33 16.07
C ILE A 146 14.29 -22.30 16.73
N SER A 147 14.30 -23.54 16.26
CA SER A 147 15.16 -24.62 16.76
C SER A 147 16.34 -24.89 15.83
N GLY A 148 17.42 -25.45 16.37
CA GLY A 148 18.60 -25.83 15.58
C GLY A 148 19.41 -24.64 15.04
N VAL A 149 19.30 -23.47 15.68
CA VAL A 149 20.13 -22.31 15.39
C VAL A 149 21.58 -22.62 15.79
N PRO A 150 22.58 -22.42 14.91
CA PRO A 150 23.99 -22.61 15.25
C PRO A 150 24.39 -21.75 16.45
N CYS A 151 25.05 -22.35 17.44
CA CYS A 151 25.57 -21.64 18.62
C CYS A 151 26.94 -21.02 18.27
N GLN A 152 26.89 -19.88 17.58
CA GLN A 152 28.05 -19.06 17.22
C GLN A 152 27.89 -17.66 17.83
N ASP A 153 28.99 -16.96 18.10
CA ASP A 153 28.93 -15.60 18.63
C ASP A 153 28.14 -14.69 17.68
N GLY A 154 27.02 -14.15 18.15
CA GLY A 154 26.13 -13.26 17.40
C GLY A 154 26.66 -11.83 17.26
N ARG A 155 27.95 -11.66 16.99
CA ARG A 155 28.50 -10.34 16.68
C ARG A 155 28.09 -9.99 15.26
N ALA A 156 27.27 -8.95 15.11
CA ALA A 156 27.28 -8.18 13.88
C ALA A 156 28.72 -7.67 13.74
N THR A 157 29.46 -8.23 12.80
CA THR A 157 30.75 -7.66 12.39
C THR A 157 30.44 -6.30 11.77
N GLU A 158 30.94 -5.23 12.38
CA GLU A 158 30.95 -3.87 11.80
C GLU A 158 31.72 -3.82 10.47
#